data_AF-A0A4P0Y9B3-F1
#
_entry.id   AF-A0A4P0Y9B3-F1
#
_cell.length_a   1.000
_cell.length_b   1.000
_cell.length_c   1.000
_cell.angle_alpha   90.00
_cell.angle_beta   90.00
_cell.angle_gamma   90.00
#
_symmetry.space_group_name_H-M   'P 1'
#
loop_
_entity.id
_entity.type
_entity.pdbx_description
1 polymer ?
#
loop_
_entity_poly.entity_id
_entity_poly.type
_entity_poly.pdbx_seq_one_letter_code
_entity_poly.pdbx_strand_id
1 'polypeptide(L)'
;MDVWPTDAPPAAQAEPFRLFANRQTALLAAIYDSIAHAAHDWLVRWLAGRVPAVSGIRFPDCRGCRRKVGQIAGLLLVNRSLLEQAAALRFSAIEANLAKVTITDNAIQAVNIALELTGNHGLSRQNPLERNYRNVLCGRVHTPQSDSAWLAAGNVAFQSQG
;
A
#
# COMPACT_ATOMS: atom_id res chain seq x y z
N MET A 1 -4.63 -8.02 -29.49
CA MET A 1 -3.75 -8.72 -28.51
C MET A 1 -2.67 -9.37 -29.30
N ASP A 2 -1.41 -9.15 -28.93
CA ASP A 2 -0.32 -9.94 -29.48
C ASP A 2 -0.44 -11.38 -28.93
N VAL A 3 -0.28 -12.36 -29.81
CA VAL A 3 -0.39 -13.79 -29.49
C VAL A 3 0.99 -14.39 -29.69
N TRP A 4 1.53 -15.02 -28.65
CA TRP A 4 2.85 -15.65 -28.70
C TRP A 4 2.75 -17.18 -28.76
N PRO A 5 3.61 -17.85 -29.54
CA PRO A 5 3.73 -19.30 -29.52
C PRO A 5 4.10 -19.81 -28.13
N THR A 6 3.52 -20.94 -27.71
CA THR A 6 3.78 -21.56 -26.40
C THR A 6 5.26 -21.92 -26.19
N ASP A 7 5.95 -22.26 -27.29
CA ASP A 7 7.36 -22.67 -27.34
C ASP A 7 8.35 -21.50 -27.51
N ALA A 8 7.85 -20.29 -27.75
CA ALA A 8 8.66 -19.08 -27.89
C ALA A 8 8.06 -17.93 -27.07
N PRO A 9 8.03 -18.04 -25.72
CA PRO A 9 7.50 -16.98 -24.89
C PRO A 9 8.34 -15.70 -25.04
N PRO A 10 7.70 -14.51 -25.00
CA PRO A 10 8.41 -13.25 -25.08
C PRO A 10 9.35 -13.08 -23.89
N ALA A 11 10.46 -12.36 -24.11
CA ALA A 11 11.40 -12.03 -23.05
C ALA A 11 10.68 -11.37 -21.86
N ALA A 12 11.07 -11.71 -20.62
CA ALA A 12 10.45 -11.17 -19.41
C ALA A 12 10.52 -9.63 -19.29
N GLN A 13 11.42 -9.00 -20.04
CA GLN A 13 11.60 -7.54 -20.10
C GLN A 13 10.96 -6.92 -21.35
N ALA A 14 10.17 -7.67 -22.13
CA ALA A 14 9.52 -7.13 -23.31
C ALA A 14 8.60 -5.95 -22.93
N GLU A 15 8.55 -4.95 -23.81
CA GLU A 15 7.80 -3.71 -23.62
C GLU A 15 6.33 -3.93 -23.21
N PRO A 16 5.58 -4.91 -23.79
CA PRO A 16 4.23 -5.21 -23.33
C PRO A 16 4.15 -5.61 -21.85
N PHE A 17 5.11 -6.36 -21.32
CA PHE A 17 5.14 -6.74 -19.90
C PHE A 17 5.46 -5.56 -19.00
N ARG A 18 6.39 -4.69 -19.42
CA ARG A 18 6.68 -3.43 -18.70
C ARG A 18 5.43 -2.57 -18.58
N LEU A 19 4.73 -2.35 -19.70
CA LEU A 19 3.51 -1.56 -19.75
C LEU A 19 2.39 -2.19 -18.92
N PHE A 20 2.21 -3.51 -19.00
CA PHE A 20 1.23 -4.24 -18.20
C PHE A 20 1.52 -4.10 -16.71
N ALA A 21 2.76 -4.35 -16.28
CA ALA A 21 3.14 -4.27 -14.87
C ALA A 21 2.92 -2.85 -14.30
N ASN A 22 3.34 -1.81 -15.02
CA ASN A 22 3.12 -0.43 -14.57
C ASN A 22 1.63 -0.07 -14.44
N ARG A 23 0.81 -0.40 -15.46
CA ARG A 23 -0.63 -0.13 -15.45
C ARG A 23 -1.35 -0.91 -14.36
N GLN A 24 -0.98 -2.19 -14.20
CA GLN A 24 -1.53 -3.04 -13.15
C GLN A 24 -1.20 -2.47 -11.78
N THR A 25 0.06 -2.11 -11.52
CA THR A 25 0.48 -1.47 -10.27
C THR A 25 -0.29 -0.18 -10.03
N ALA A 26 -0.36 0.72 -11.03
CA ALA A 26 -1.05 2.00 -10.88
C ALA A 26 -2.54 1.82 -10.55
N LEU A 27 -3.25 0.91 -11.24
CA LEU A 27 -4.70 0.73 -11.06
C LEU A 27 -5.02 -0.06 -9.79
N LEU A 28 -4.37 -1.20 -9.59
CA LEU A 28 -4.71 -2.10 -8.50
C LEU A 28 -4.19 -1.59 -7.15
N ALA A 29 -2.95 -1.09 -7.10
CA ALA A 29 -2.38 -0.61 -5.85
C ALA A 29 -3.07 0.68 -5.36
N ALA A 30 -3.59 1.51 -6.29
CA ALA A 30 -4.38 2.69 -5.94
C ALA A 30 -5.68 2.34 -5.18
N ILE A 31 -6.29 1.17 -5.45
CA ILE A 31 -7.48 0.72 -4.70
C ILE A 31 -7.11 0.53 -3.21
N TYR A 32 -6.00 -0.13 -2.93
CA TYR A 32 -5.57 -0.40 -1.54
C TYR A 32 -5.04 0.85 -0.85
N ASP A 33 -4.33 1.69 -1.57
CA ASP A 33 -3.91 3.00 -1.08
C ASP A 33 -5.13 3.88 -0.71
N SER A 34 -6.19 3.88 -1.54
CA SER A 34 -7.42 4.61 -1.24
C SER A 34 -8.13 4.13 0.04
N ILE A 35 -8.04 2.83 0.36
CA ILE A 35 -8.56 2.28 1.61
C ILE A 35 -7.74 2.81 2.81
N ALA A 36 -6.42 2.90 2.68
CA ALA A 36 -5.57 3.47 3.71
C ALA A 36 -5.83 4.97 3.91
N HIS A 37 -6.07 5.72 2.83
CA HIS A 37 -6.55 7.11 2.89
C HIS A 37 -7.89 7.22 3.62
N ALA A 38 -8.88 6.38 3.28
CA ALA A 38 -10.18 6.39 3.95
C ALA A 38 -10.07 6.09 5.45
N ALA A 39 -9.19 5.16 5.83
CA ALA A 39 -8.88 4.85 7.23
C ALA A 39 -8.20 6.03 7.95
N HIS A 40 -7.21 6.65 7.32
CA HIS A 40 -6.51 7.82 7.85
C HIS A 40 -7.46 9.00 8.08
N ASP A 41 -8.29 9.33 7.09
CA ASP A 41 -9.22 10.46 7.18
C ASP A 41 -10.29 10.23 8.25
N TRP A 42 -10.78 9.00 8.37
CA TRP A 42 -11.67 8.63 9.45
C TRP A 42 -10.98 8.75 10.81
N LEU A 43 -9.75 8.26 10.95
CA LEU A 43 -8.96 8.36 12.18
C LEU A 43 -8.76 9.81 12.60
N VAL A 44 -8.36 10.69 11.69
CA VAL A 44 -8.12 12.11 11.99
C VAL A 44 -9.40 12.77 12.49
N ARG A 45 -10.54 12.54 11.83
CA ARG A 45 -11.85 13.02 12.31
C ARG A 45 -12.22 12.45 13.68
N TRP A 46 -11.99 11.15 13.88
CA TRP A 46 -12.29 10.47 15.13
C TRP A 46 -11.47 11.00 16.30
N LEU A 47 -10.18 11.31 16.09
CA LEU A 47 -9.30 11.90 17.10
C LEU A 47 -9.67 13.36 17.40
N ALA A 48 -10.01 14.15 16.38
CA ALA A 48 -10.32 15.58 16.52
C ALA A 48 -11.49 15.86 17.49
N GLY A 49 -12.49 14.98 17.50
CA GLY A 49 -13.69 15.13 18.34
C GLY A 49 -13.58 14.57 19.76
N ARG A 50 -12.40 14.12 20.22
CA ARG A 50 -12.30 13.33 21.46
C ARG A 50 -11.28 13.89 22.46
N VAL A 51 -11.71 13.87 23.71
CA VAL A 51 -10.88 14.10 24.90
C VAL A 51 -10.92 12.82 25.74
N PRO A 52 -9.78 12.15 25.98
CA PRO A 52 -9.74 11.01 26.89
C PRO A 52 -10.14 11.47 28.30
N ALA A 53 -11.04 10.73 28.93
CA ALA A 53 -11.51 11.02 30.30
C ALA A 53 -10.36 11.01 31.33
N VAL A 54 -9.30 10.24 31.08
CA VAL A 54 -8.19 10.04 32.01
C VAL A 54 -7.15 11.17 31.97
N SER A 55 -6.87 11.75 30.79
CA SER A 55 -5.78 12.74 30.65
C SER A 55 -6.26 14.18 30.61
N GLY A 56 -7.52 14.45 30.27
CA GLY A 56 -8.05 15.80 30.03
C GLY A 56 -7.43 16.53 28.81
N ILE A 57 -6.40 15.96 28.17
CA ILE A 57 -5.72 16.51 26.99
C ILE A 57 -6.38 15.95 25.73
N ARG A 58 -6.79 16.81 24.81
CA ARG A 58 -7.40 16.39 23.54
C ARG A 58 -6.44 15.50 22.74
N PHE A 59 -6.94 14.48 22.05
CA PHE A 59 -6.09 13.58 21.25
C PHE A 59 -5.18 14.29 20.22
N PRO A 60 -5.60 15.37 19.53
CA PRO A 60 -4.71 16.11 18.63
C PRO A 60 -3.52 16.78 19.35
N ASP A 61 -3.67 17.06 20.64
CA ASP A 61 -2.66 17.72 21.47
C ASP A 61 -1.62 16.71 22.02
N CYS A 62 -1.95 15.41 21.95
CA CYS A 62 -1.14 14.29 22.43
C CYS A 62 0.05 13.95 21.50
N ARG A 63 1.29 13.96 22.04
CA ARG A 63 2.53 13.67 21.30
C ARG A 63 2.51 12.31 20.61
N GLY A 64 2.03 11.27 21.30
CA GLY A 64 1.96 9.91 20.75
C GLY A 64 1.03 9.81 19.55
N CYS A 65 -0.10 10.51 19.61
CA CYS A 65 -1.13 10.57 18.59
C CYS A 65 -0.58 11.26 17.33
N ARG A 66 -0.02 12.47 17.48
CA ARG A 66 0.61 13.20 16.37
C ARG A 66 1.73 12.40 15.72
N ARG A 67 2.56 11.71 16.51
CA ARG A 67 3.64 10.86 15.98
C ARG A 67 3.09 9.73 15.11
N LYS A 68 2.08 9.00 15.59
CA LYS A 68 1.48 7.89 14.82
C LYS A 68 0.73 8.37 13.58
N VAL A 69 0.02 9.50 13.65
CA VAL A 69 -0.59 10.12 12.46
C VAL A 69 0.48 10.54 11.45
N GLY A 70 1.59 11.12 11.90
CA GLY A 70 2.74 11.45 11.05
C GLY A 70 3.40 10.21 10.41
N GLN A 71 3.46 9.08 11.13
CA GLN A 71 3.92 7.81 10.56
C GLN A 71 3.03 7.35 9.41
N ILE A 72 1.70 7.43 9.56
CA ILE A 72 0.75 7.12 8.48
C ILE A 72 0.98 8.06 7.28
N ALA A 73 1.11 9.37 7.52
CA ALA A 73 1.35 10.34 6.46
C ALA A 73 2.64 10.04 5.67
N GLY A 74 3.70 9.57 6.34
CA GLY A 74 4.93 9.13 5.68
C GLY A 74 4.73 7.92 4.75
N LEU A 75 3.95 6.93 5.19
CA LEU A 75 3.63 5.75 4.38
C LEU A 75 2.83 6.14 3.12
N LEU A 76 1.80 6.97 3.29
CA LEU A 76 0.96 7.46 2.18
C LEU A 76 1.74 8.35 1.21
N LEU A 77 2.70 9.14 1.71
CA LEU A 77 3.62 9.92 0.86
C LEU A 77 4.46 9.03 -0.05
N VAL A 78 5.02 7.94 0.49
CA VAL A 78 5.77 6.96 -0.30
C VAL A 78 4.87 6.33 -1.35
N ASN A 79 3.66 5.92 -0.96
CA ASN A 79 2.69 5.31 -1.89
C ASN A 79 2.34 6.24 -3.04
N ARG A 80 2.05 7.52 -2.75
CA ARG A 80 1.77 8.52 -3.77
C ARG A 80 2.91 8.62 -4.78
N SER A 81 4.16 8.71 -4.32
CA SER A 81 5.32 8.78 -5.20
C SER A 81 5.46 7.55 -6.11
N LEU A 82 5.24 6.35 -5.58
CA LEU A 82 5.28 5.12 -6.36
C LEU A 82 4.12 5.01 -7.36
N LEU A 83 2.92 5.41 -6.96
CA LEU A 83 1.74 5.44 -7.83
C LEU A 83 1.92 6.42 -8.99
N GLU A 84 2.43 7.62 -8.74
CA GLU A 84 2.72 8.63 -9.77
C GLU A 84 3.74 8.11 -10.79
N GLN A 85 4.80 7.43 -10.33
CA GLN A 85 5.81 6.83 -11.21
C GLN A 85 5.24 5.68 -12.04
N ALA A 86 4.43 4.80 -11.43
CA ALA A 86 3.78 3.69 -12.15
C ALA A 86 2.77 4.21 -13.19
N ALA A 87 1.97 5.23 -12.85
CA ALA A 87 1.03 5.86 -13.77
C ALA A 87 1.74 6.54 -14.94
N ALA A 88 2.92 7.10 -14.70
CA ALA A 88 3.80 7.65 -15.73
C ALA A 88 4.63 6.59 -16.49
N LEU A 89 4.39 5.30 -16.26
CA LEU A 89 5.05 4.16 -16.92
C LEU A 89 6.58 4.18 -16.77
N ARG A 90 7.09 4.69 -15.64
CA ARG A 90 8.53 4.94 -15.43
C ARG A 90 9.30 3.71 -14.96
N PHE A 91 8.63 2.69 -14.45
CA PHE A 91 9.31 1.52 -13.91
C PHE A 91 9.63 0.48 -14.98
N SER A 92 10.70 -0.28 -14.77
CA SER A 92 10.83 -1.64 -15.33
C SER A 92 9.70 -2.54 -14.80
N ALA A 93 9.51 -3.72 -15.40
CA ALA A 93 8.51 -4.67 -14.92
C ALA A 93 8.77 -5.12 -13.46
N ILE A 94 10.04 -5.29 -13.09
CA ILE A 94 10.44 -5.71 -11.74
C ILE A 94 10.21 -4.59 -10.73
N GLU A 95 10.59 -3.35 -11.04
CA GLU A 95 10.35 -2.20 -10.18
C GLU A 95 8.84 -1.96 -9.99
N ALA A 96 8.03 -2.11 -11.04
CA ALA A 96 6.58 -1.98 -10.93
C ALA A 96 5.99 -3.04 -9.99
N ASN A 97 6.48 -4.28 -10.05
CA ASN A 97 6.07 -5.35 -9.17
C ASN A 97 6.47 -5.08 -7.71
N LEU A 98 7.69 -4.59 -7.46
CA LEU A 98 8.13 -4.16 -6.14
C LEU A 98 7.30 -2.99 -5.61
N ALA A 99 7.03 -2.00 -6.44
CA ALA A 99 6.18 -0.86 -6.09
C ALA A 99 4.79 -1.31 -5.65
N LYS A 100 4.16 -2.26 -6.35
CA LYS A 100 2.86 -2.84 -5.94
C LYS A 100 2.93 -3.43 -4.53
N VAL A 101 3.97 -4.22 -4.24
CA VAL A 101 4.16 -4.85 -2.93
C VAL A 101 4.35 -3.79 -1.85
N THR A 102 5.25 -2.83 -2.08
CA THR A 102 5.51 -1.73 -1.14
C THR A 102 4.26 -0.90 -0.86
N ILE A 103 3.49 -0.52 -1.89
CA ILE A 103 2.25 0.25 -1.73
C ILE A 103 1.25 -0.52 -0.87
N THR A 104 1.10 -1.83 -1.14
CA THR A 104 0.19 -2.71 -0.41
C THR A 104 0.59 -2.83 1.06
N ASP A 105 1.86 -3.09 1.34
CA ASP A 105 2.35 -3.24 2.71
C ASP A 105 2.26 -1.93 3.50
N ASN A 106 2.59 -0.80 2.88
CA ASN A 106 2.40 0.52 3.47
C ASN A 106 0.92 0.81 3.78
N ALA A 107 0.01 0.46 2.87
CA ALA A 107 -1.43 0.64 3.08
C ALA A 107 -1.93 -0.21 4.25
N ILE A 108 -1.51 -1.47 4.34
CA ILE A 108 -1.84 -2.35 5.48
C ILE A 108 -1.29 -1.77 6.78
N GLN A 109 -0.04 -1.32 6.78
CA GLN A 109 0.60 -0.75 7.95
C GLN A 109 -0.08 0.56 8.41
N ALA A 110 -0.51 1.40 7.48
CA ALA A 110 -1.26 2.61 7.79
C ALA A 110 -2.57 2.31 8.52
N VAL A 111 -3.33 1.31 8.05
CA VAL A 111 -4.58 0.88 8.69
C VAL A 111 -4.31 0.22 10.06
N ASN A 112 -3.23 -0.55 10.18
CA ASN A 112 -2.80 -1.12 11.47
C ASN A 112 -2.50 -0.04 12.52
N ILE A 113 -1.74 0.99 12.16
CA ILE A 113 -1.44 2.11 13.07
C ILE A 113 -2.74 2.81 13.50
N ALA A 114 -3.71 2.96 12.59
CA ALA A 114 -5.02 3.51 12.93
C ALA A 114 -5.80 2.63 13.92
N LEU A 115 -5.74 1.30 13.78
CA LEU A 115 -6.36 0.36 14.72
C LEU A 115 -5.70 0.45 16.09
N GLU A 116 -4.36 0.49 16.14
CA GLU A 116 -3.62 0.65 17.40
C GLU A 116 -4.00 1.94 18.15
N LEU A 117 -4.22 3.05 17.42
CA LEU A 117 -4.63 4.31 18.02
C LEU A 117 -6.06 4.31 18.55
N THR A 118 -6.96 3.56 17.93
CA THR A 118 -8.39 3.58 18.22
C THR A 118 -8.84 2.45 19.15
N GLY A 119 -8.03 1.40 19.29
CA GLY A 119 -8.32 0.23 20.12
C GLY A 119 -9.66 -0.42 19.75
N ASN A 120 -10.44 -0.78 20.76
CA ASN A 120 -11.75 -1.44 20.58
C ASN A 120 -12.73 -0.63 19.71
N HIS A 121 -12.60 0.70 19.66
CA HIS A 121 -13.45 1.51 18.78
C HIS A 121 -13.18 1.22 17.31
N GLY A 122 -11.92 1.01 16.92
CA GLY A 122 -11.56 0.67 15.55
C GLY A 122 -12.08 -0.69 15.09
N LEU A 123 -12.27 -1.63 16.03
CA LEU A 123 -12.80 -2.98 15.77
C LEU A 123 -14.32 -3.07 15.83
N SER A 124 -15.01 -2.04 16.33
CA SER A 124 -16.46 -2.02 16.36
C SER A 124 -17.05 -1.89 14.96
N ARG A 125 -18.07 -2.71 14.65
CA ARG A 125 -18.83 -2.64 13.39
C ARG A 125 -19.61 -1.34 13.20
N GLN A 126 -19.72 -0.51 14.23
CA GLN A 126 -20.29 0.84 14.12
C GLN A 126 -19.31 1.83 13.47
N ASN A 127 -18.03 1.45 13.34
CA ASN A 127 -16.99 2.24 12.72
C ASN A 127 -16.47 1.55 11.46
N PRO A 128 -16.03 2.31 10.44
CA PRO A 128 -15.59 1.74 9.17
C PRO A 128 -14.22 1.06 9.24
N LEU A 129 -13.44 1.26 10.31
CA LEU A 129 -12.03 0.89 10.34
C LEU A 129 -11.80 -0.62 10.28
N GLU A 130 -12.64 -1.43 10.93
CA GLU A 130 -12.59 -2.90 10.82
C GLU A 130 -12.76 -3.38 9.37
N ARG A 131 -13.68 -2.74 8.64
CA ARG A 131 -13.95 -3.06 7.24
C ARG A 131 -12.80 -2.63 6.35
N ASN A 132 -12.24 -1.44 6.58
CA ASN A 132 -11.04 -0.98 5.88
C ASN A 132 -9.88 -1.96 6.11
N TYR A 133 -9.70 -2.45 7.33
CA TYR A 133 -8.65 -3.42 7.65
C TYR A 133 -8.83 -4.74 6.91
N ARG A 134 -10.03 -5.33 6.95
CA ARG A 134 -10.31 -6.56 6.19
C ARG A 134 -10.11 -6.37 4.69
N ASN A 135 -10.54 -5.24 4.14
CA ASN A 135 -10.43 -4.96 2.71
C ASN A 135 -8.97 -4.72 2.29
N VAL A 136 -8.17 -4.00 3.08
CA VAL A 136 -6.77 -3.69 2.70
C VAL A 136 -5.90 -4.94 2.67
N LEU A 137 -6.19 -5.93 3.53
CA LEU A 137 -5.49 -7.22 3.55
C LEU A 137 -5.66 -8.00 2.23
N CYS A 138 -6.75 -7.77 1.48
CA CYS A 138 -6.96 -8.41 0.19
C CYS A 138 -5.91 -7.99 -0.86
N GLY A 139 -5.17 -6.89 -0.67
CA GLY A 139 -4.12 -6.49 -1.61
C GLY A 139 -3.01 -7.52 -1.78
N ARG A 140 -2.81 -8.39 -0.80
CA ARG A 140 -1.78 -9.44 -0.82
C ARG A 140 -2.06 -10.56 -1.82
N VAL A 141 -3.33 -10.87 -2.08
CA VAL A 141 -3.68 -12.04 -2.91
C VAL A 141 -3.59 -11.77 -4.41
N HIS A 142 -3.54 -10.50 -4.82
CA HIS A 142 -3.46 -10.15 -6.22
C HIS A 142 -2.03 -10.25 -6.75
N THR A 143 -1.88 -10.79 -7.96
CA THR A 143 -0.59 -10.88 -8.65
C THR A 143 0.00 -9.50 -8.96
N PRO A 144 1.32 -9.32 -8.86
CA PRO A 144 2.28 -10.27 -8.27
C PRO A 144 2.11 -10.38 -6.75
N GLN A 145 2.18 -11.60 -6.23
CA GLN A 145 2.39 -11.85 -4.80
C GLN A 145 3.81 -11.41 -4.39
N SER A 146 4.00 -11.10 -3.11
CA SER A 146 5.28 -10.61 -2.55
C SER A 146 6.45 -11.51 -2.91
N ASP A 147 6.30 -12.81 -2.71
CA ASP A 147 7.38 -13.78 -2.87
C ASP A 147 7.88 -13.82 -4.33
N SER A 148 6.96 -13.76 -5.29
CA SER A 148 7.31 -13.73 -6.72
C SER A 148 8.03 -12.42 -7.10
N ALA A 149 7.58 -11.29 -6.56
CA ALA A 149 8.21 -10.00 -6.83
C ALA A 149 9.62 -9.92 -6.22
N TRP A 150 9.79 -10.40 -4.98
CA TRP A 150 11.08 -10.43 -4.29
C TRP A 150 12.06 -11.41 -4.92
N LEU A 151 11.60 -12.61 -5.32
CA LEU A 151 12.43 -13.58 -6.02
C LEU A 151 12.93 -13.01 -7.35
N ALA A 152 12.06 -12.38 -8.13
CA ALA A 152 12.45 -11.75 -9.40
C ALA A 152 13.49 -10.63 -9.20
N ALA A 153 13.28 -9.77 -8.19
CA ALA A 153 14.23 -8.73 -7.85
C ALA A 153 15.58 -9.29 -7.37
N GLY A 154 15.56 -10.33 -6.54
CA GLY A 154 16.77 -11.01 -6.05
C GLY A 154 17.57 -11.65 -7.18
N ASN A 155 16.91 -12.31 -8.13
CA ASN A 155 17.57 -12.90 -9.29
C ASN A 155 18.33 -11.85 -10.12
N VAL A 156 17.72 -10.68 -10.35
CA VAL A 156 18.38 -9.58 -11.08
C VAL A 156 19.58 -9.03 -10.30
N ALA A 157 19.44 -8.85 -8.99
CA ALA A 157 20.55 -8.37 -8.16
C ALA A 157 21.79 -9.28 -8.26
N PHE A 158 21.60 -10.60 -8.24
CA PHE A 158 22.72 -11.55 -8.38
C PHE A 158 23.25 -11.68 -9.81
N GLN A 159 22.41 -11.54 -10.84
CA GLN A 159 22.85 -11.54 -12.24
C GLN A 159 23.73 -10.33 -12.58
N SER A 160 23.53 -9.20 -11.89
CA SER A 160 24.31 -7.98 -12.11
C SER A 160 25.73 -7.99 -11.52
N GLN A 161 26.11 -9.05 -10.80
CA GLN A 161 27.43 -9.21 -10.18
C GLN A 161 28.36 -10.20 -10.89
N GLY A 162 27.90 -10.87 -11.94
CA GLY A 162 28.71 -11.74 -12.81
C GLY A 162 28.97 -11.10 -14.15
#